data_AF-N8ZEP4-F1
#
_entry.id   AF-N8ZEP4-F1
#
_cell.length_a   1.000
_cell.length_b   1.000
_cell.length_c   1.000
_cell.angle_alpha   90.00
_cell.angle_beta   90.00
_cell.angle_gamma   90.00
#
_symmetry.space_group_name_H-M   'P 1'
#
loop_
_entity.id
_entity.type
_entity.pdbx_description
1 polymer ?
#
loop_
_entity_poly.entity_id
_entity_poly.type
_entity_poly.pdbx_seq_one_letter_code
_entity_poly.pdbx_strand_id
1 'polypeptide(L)'
;MPVSSNQEILDQIIRIAKKNSYKNQSNYLLSYPYFIEYFKNNEIITLENIVIGISFTYSWMPTILKTIELKNAEDILRILNNVKKGILIKETELWILKKTFNNSLVGTSKLLHFINPEQYAIWDSRVFQFLYHEKPYKYKLEQPALYLEYLQLIQNLIDETNFDIFFQLMTKSIGYQISPFRALELAFFIGE
;
A
#
# COMPACT_ATOMS: atom_id res chain seq x y z
N MET A 1 -15.38 -3.52 8.19
CA MET A 1 -15.76 -4.42 7.08
C MET A 1 -16.26 -3.63 5.87
N PRO A 2 -15.85 -4.01 4.64
CA PRO A 2 -16.37 -3.45 3.39
C PRO A 2 -17.89 -3.60 3.26
N VAL A 3 -18.51 -2.79 2.41
CA VAL A 3 -19.98 -2.80 2.20
C VAL A 3 -20.42 -3.98 1.33
N SER A 4 -19.52 -4.50 0.49
CA SER A 4 -19.77 -5.57 -0.48
C SER A 4 -19.08 -6.88 -0.10
N SER A 5 -19.62 -7.98 -0.59
CA SER A 5 -18.98 -9.30 -0.51
C SER A 5 -17.70 -9.38 -1.35
N ASN A 6 -16.81 -10.33 -1.06
CA ASN A 6 -15.58 -10.54 -1.82
C ASN A 6 -15.81 -10.72 -3.33
N GLN A 7 -16.82 -11.52 -3.69
CA GLN A 7 -17.16 -11.80 -5.08
C GLN A 7 -17.65 -10.54 -5.80
N GLU A 8 -18.48 -9.72 -5.16
CA GLU A 8 -18.93 -8.44 -5.73
C GLU A 8 -17.76 -7.46 -5.95
N ILE A 9 -16.84 -7.40 -4.98
CA ILE A 9 -15.62 -6.58 -5.10
C ILE A 9 -14.79 -7.07 -6.31
N LEU A 10 -14.58 -8.39 -6.45
CA LEU A 10 -13.83 -8.96 -7.58
C LEU A 10 -14.49 -8.67 -8.92
N ASP A 11 -15.81 -8.85 -9.03
CA ASP A 11 -16.54 -8.57 -10.25
C ASP A 11 -16.47 -7.07 -10.63
N GLN A 12 -16.44 -6.18 -9.65
CA GLN A 12 -16.23 -4.75 -9.88
C GLN A 12 -14.81 -4.46 -10.39
N ILE A 13 -13.76 -4.97 -9.74
CA ILE A 13 -12.38 -4.69 -10.16
C ILE A 13 -12.00 -5.38 -11.48
N ILE A 14 -12.60 -6.54 -11.81
CA ILE A 14 -12.44 -7.16 -13.14
C ILE A 14 -13.02 -6.26 -14.23
N ARG A 15 -14.19 -5.65 -13.99
CA ARG A 15 -14.79 -4.68 -14.93
C ARG A 15 -13.89 -3.44 -15.09
N ILE A 16 -13.32 -2.95 -13.99
CA ILE A 16 -12.37 -1.83 -14.00
C ILE A 16 -11.11 -2.19 -14.81
N ALA A 17 -10.51 -3.36 -14.56
CA ALA A 17 -9.31 -3.82 -15.25
C ALA A 17 -9.52 -4.01 -16.77
N LYS A 18 -10.72 -4.45 -17.19
CA LYS A 18 -11.08 -4.58 -18.62
C LYS A 18 -11.26 -3.22 -19.31
N LYS A 19 -11.77 -2.21 -18.61
CA LYS A 19 -12.09 -0.89 -19.18
C LYS A 19 -10.88 0.05 -19.19
N ASN A 20 -10.02 -0.05 -18.20
CA ASN A 20 -8.91 0.89 -18.04
C ASN A 20 -7.66 0.44 -18.80
N SER A 21 -7.10 1.37 -19.57
CA SER A 21 -5.74 1.24 -20.05
C SER A 21 -4.82 1.93 -19.06
N TYR A 22 -4.03 1.17 -18.30
CA TYR A 22 -3.03 1.68 -17.35
C TYR A 22 -1.79 2.28 -18.07
N LYS A 23 -1.94 2.65 -19.35
CA LYS A 23 -0.89 3.19 -20.23
C LYS A 23 -0.55 4.67 -19.98
N ASN A 24 -1.29 5.36 -19.10
CA ASN A 24 -0.98 6.75 -18.78
C ASN A 24 0.20 6.83 -17.81
N GLN A 25 1.23 7.58 -18.23
CA GLN A 25 2.48 7.90 -17.51
C GLN A 25 2.25 8.79 -16.29
N SER A 26 1.31 8.44 -15.44
CA SER A 26 1.20 9.09 -14.15
C SER A 26 2.50 8.87 -13.37
N ASN A 27 2.96 9.91 -12.67
CA ASN A 27 4.23 9.89 -11.95
C ASN A 27 4.33 8.68 -11.01
N TYR A 28 3.22 8.25 -10.40
CA TYR A 28 3.15 7.08 -9.54
C TYR A 28 3.39 5.76 -10.27
N LEU A 29 2.85 5.55 -11.47
CA LEU A 29 3.14 4.33 -12.24
C LEU A 29 4.57 4.34 -12.79
N LEU A 30 5.10 5.52 -13.14
CA LEU A 30 6.47 5.66 -13.62
C LEU A 30 7.50 5.39 -12.53
N SER A 31 7.34 5.99 -11.34
CA SER A 31 8.35 5.93 -10.28
C SER A 31 8.28 4.66 -9.44
N TYR A 32 7.13 3.97 -9.42
CA TYR A 32 6.92 2.76 -8.63
C TYR A 32 8.00 1.68 -8.80
N PRO A 33 8.32 1.20 -10.02
CA PRO A 33 9.31 0.13 -10.17
C PRO A 33 10.70 0.53 -9.61
N TYR A 34 11.08 1.81 -9.71
CA TYR A 34 12.33 2.31 -9.15
C TYR A 34 12.32 2.32 -7.62
N PHE A 35 11.18 2.64 -7.00
CA PHE A 35 11.04 2.61 -5.54
C PHE A 35 11.09 1.18 -5.00
N ILE A 36 10.43 0.23 -5.67
CA ILE A 36 10.52 -1.19 -5.32
C ILE A 36 11.95 -1.70 -5.47
N GLU A 37 12.60 -1.41 -6.58
CA GLU A 37 13.97 -1.87 -6.86
C GLU A 37 14.99 -1.30 -5.85
N TYR A 38 14.83 -0.04 -5.45
CA TYR A 38 15.66 0.57 -4.39
C TYR A 38 15.62 -0.27 -3.11
N PHE A 39 14.42 -0.53 -2.58
CA PHE A 39 14.28 -1.29 -1.33
C PHE A 39 14.59 -2.77 -1.49
N LYS A 40 14.33 -3.35 -2.67
CA LYS A 40 14.71 -4.74 -2.98
C LYS A 40 16.21 -4.94 -2.80
N ASN A 41 17.02 -3.99 -3.26
CA ASN A 41 18.49 -4.02 -3.18
C ASN A 41 19.06 -3.70 -1.79
N ASN A 42 18.23 -3.34 -0.80
CA ASN A 42 18.64 -3.20 0.59
C ASN A 42 18.31 -4.48 1.37
N GLU A 43 19.32 -5.25 1.78
CA GLU A 43 19.12 -6.43 2.65
C GLU A 43 18.70 -6.03 4.07
N ILE A 44 19.27 -4.95 4.58
CA ILE A 44 18.99 -4.38 5.89
C ILE A 44 18.53 -2.94 5.69
N ILE A 45 17.42 -2.58 6.33
CA ILE A 45 16.89 -1.21 6.34
C ILE A 45 17.68 -0.38 7.36
N THR A 46 18.28 0.70 6.90
CA THR A 46 18.98 1.71 7.71
C THR A 46 18.15 3.00 7.86
N LEU A 47 18.62 3.94 8.67
CA LEU A 47 17.97 5.26 8.81
C LEU A 47 18.00 6.05 7.50
N GLU A 48 19.08 5.95 6.73
CA GLU A 48 19.19 6.55 5.41
C GLU A 48 18.10 6.00 4.48
N ASN A 49 17.88 4.68 4.47
CA ASN A 49 16.81 4.09 3.68
C ASN A 49 15.43 4.60 4.12
N ILE A 50 15.20 4.80 5.41
CA ILE A 50 13.94 5.32 5.94
C ILE A 50 13.71 6.76 5.47
N VAL A 51 14.70 7.65 5.58
CA VAL A 51 14.58 9.06 5.16
C VAL A 51 14.34 9.17 3.65
N ILE A 52 15.06 8.38 2.85
CA ILE A 52 14.85 8.30 1.39
C ILE A 52 13.46 7.74 1.08
N GLY A 53 13.05 6.68 1.76
CA GLY A 53 11.72 6.07 1.61
C GLY A 53 10.59 7.04 1.91
N ILE A 54 10.70 7.82 2.99
CA ILE A 54 9.74 8.89 3.32
C ILE A 54 9.65 9.89 2.15
N SER A 55 10.78 10.24 1.55
CA SER A 55 10.78 11.17 0.41
C SER A 55 10.04 10.58 -0.79
N PHE A 56 10.17 9.28 -1.05
CA PHE A 56 9.39 8.57 -2.08
C PHE A 56 7.89 8.61 -1.79
N THR A 57 7.46 8.33 -0.56
CA THR A 57 6.03 8.31 -0.21
C THR A 57 5.40 9.70 -0.39
N TYR A 58 6.10 10.75 0.04
CA TYR A 58 5.63 12.13 -0.09
C TYR A 58 5.71 12.68 -1.51
N SER A 59 6.52 12.10 -2.40
CA SER A 59 6.48 12.42 -3.84
C SER A 59 5.15 12.04 -4.51
N TRP A 60 4.34 11.19 -3.87
CA TRP A 60 3.02 10.76 -4.31
C TRP A 60 1.87 11.43 -3.55
N MET A 61 2.18 12.30 -2.59
CA MET A 61 1.19 12.96 -1.74
C MET A 61 1.16 14.46 -2.05
N PRO A 62 -0.01 15.11 -2.07
CA PRO A 62 -0.10 16.55 -2.30
C PRO A 62 0.35 17.38 -1.09
N THR A 63 0.53 16.74 0.08
CA THR A 63 0.90 17.42 1.32
C THR A 63 2.42 17.48 1.48
N ILE A 64 2.94 18.63 1.92
CA ILE A 64 4.36 18.76 2.24
C ILE A 64 4.70 18.00 3.52
N LEU A 65 5.78 17.24 3.50
CA LEU A 65 6.37 16.64 4.69
C LEU A 65 6.90 17.74 5.59
N LYS A 66 6.41 17.80 6.83
CA LYS A 66 6.82 18.82 7.81
C LYS A 66 7.95 18.35 8.72
N THR A 67 7.88 17.11 9.18
CA THR A 67 8.79 16.56 10.17
C THR A 67 9.00 15.06 9.92
N ILE A 68 10.22 14.60 10.19
CA ILE A 68 10.56 13.17 10.33
C ILE A 68 10.96 12.96 11.78
N GLU A 69 10.26 12.09 12.49
CA GLU A 69 10.53 11.80 13.90
C GLU A 69 11.27 10.47 14.09
N LEU A 70 12.59 10.55 14.24
CA LEU A 70 13.47 9.38 14.43
C LEU A 70 13.85 9.12 15.90
N LYS A 71 13.09 9.66 16.86
CA LYS A 71 13.42 9.54 18.31
C LYS A 71 13.49 8.09 18.80
N ASN A 72 12.74 7.17 18.17
CA ASN A 72 12.73 5.75 18.49
C ASN A 72 13.41 4.91 17.39
N ALA A 73 14.59 5.35 16.93
CA ALA A 73 15.30 4.76 15.79
C ALA A 73 15.47 3.24 15.91
N GLU A 74 15.82 2.71 17.08
CA GLU A 74 16.01 1.27 17.29
C GLU A 74 14.72 0.47 17.04
N ASP A 75 13.58 0.92 17.58
CA ASP A 75 12.30 0.27 17.33
C ASP A 75 11.87 0.37 15.88
N ILE A 76 12.04 1.54 15.25
CA ILE A 76 11.70 1.76 13.84
C ILE A 76 12.52 0.81 12.96
N LEU A 77 13.83 0.74 13.17
CA LEU A 77 14.73 -0.15 12.43
C LEU A 77 14.37 -1.63 12.66
N ARG A 78 14.11 -2.02 13.92
CA ARG A 78 13.68 -3.39 14.25
C ARG A 78 12.40 -3.77 13.51
N ILE A 79 11.38 -2.92 13.56
CA ILE A 79 10.09 -3.16 12.91
C ILE A 79 10.27 -3.28 11.39
N LEU A 80 10.96 -2.32 10.76
CA LEU A 80 11.10 -2.31 9.30
C LEU A 80 12.00 -3.43 8.77
N ASN A 81 13.02 -3.85 9.52
CA ASN A 81 13.81 -5.03 9.19
C ASN A 81 13.02 -6.34 9.38
N ASN A 82 12.11 -6.40 10.36
CA ASN A 82 11.18 -7.52 10.50
C ASN A 82 10.24 -7.59 9.29
N VAL A 83 9.67 -6.46 8.87
CA VAL A 83 8.84 -6.34 7.67
C VAL A 83 9.61 -6.80 6.42
N LYS A 84 10.86 -6.36 6.26
CA LYS A 84 11.73 -6.77 5.14
C LYS A 84 11.98 -8.29 5.11
N LYS A 85 12.03 -8.93 6.28
CA LYS A 85 12.18 -10.39 6.44
C LYS A 85 10.87 -11.17 6.33
N GLY A 86 9.75 -10.51 6.03
CA GLY A 86 8.44 -11.15 5.87
C GLY A 86 7.68 -11.39 7.19
N ILE A 87 8.13 -10.79 8.30
CA ILE A 87 7.41 -10.87 9.58
C ILE A 87 6.25 -9.86 9.55
N LEU A 88 5.05 -10.35 9.87
CA LEU A 88 3.84 -9.53 9.91
C LEU A 88 3.92 -8.47 11.02
N ILE A 89 3.62 -7.23 10.66
CA ILE A 89 3.59 -6.10 11.59
C ILE A 89 2.38 -6.20 12.54
N LYS A 90 2.56 -5.76 13.79
CA LYS A 90 1.47 -5.66 14.77
C LYS A 90 0.85 -4.27 14.78
N GLU A 91 -0.38 -4.16 15.27
CA GLU A 91 -1.06 -2.88 15.45
C GLU A 91 -0.25 -1.89 16.31
N THR A 92 0.36 -2.36 17.40
CA THR A 92 1.21 -1.53 18.26
C THR A 92 2.45 -1.00 17.53
N GLU A 93 3.01 -1.77 16.60
CA GLU A 93 4.16 -1.37 15.78
C GLU A 93 3.75 -0.36 14.71
N LEU A 94 2.55 -0.49 14.12
CA LEU A 94 1.98 0.51 13.23
C LEU A 94 1.79 1.87 13.94
N TRP A 95 1.37 1.88 15.20
CA TRP A 95 1.30 3.11 16.01
C TRP A 95 2.67 3.77 16.20
N ILE A 96 3.74 2.99 16.35
CA ILE A 96 5.11 3.50 16.43
C ILE A 96 5.53 4.10 15.09
N LEU A 97 5.41 3.32 14.00
CA LEU A 97 5.82 3.77 12.67
C LEU A 97 5.08 5.04 12.26
N LYS A 98 3.76 5.07 12.39
CA LYS A 98 2.95 6.22 11.97
C LYS A 98 3.40 7.54 12.58
N LYS A 99 3.88 7.56 13.83
CA LYS A 99 4.42 8.77 14.47
C LYS A 99 5.65 9.30 13.73
N THR A 100 6.49 8.43 13.17
CA THR A 100 7.64 8.80 12.33
C THR A 100 7.23 9.53 11.05
N PHE A 101 6.03 9.24 10.50
CA PHE A 101 5.51 9.79 9.24
C PHE A 101 4.46 10.90 9.47
N ASN A 102 4.77 11.90 10.31
CA ASN A 102 3.84 13.01 10.59
C ASN A 102 2.43 12.53 11.01
N ASN A 103 2.37 11.44 11.78
CA ASN A 103 1.14 10.76 12.16
C ASN A 103 0.26 10.33 10.97
N SER A 104 0.88 9.87 9.86
CA SER A 104 0.19 9.40 8.66
C SER A 104 0.37 7.90 8.40
N LEU A 105 -0.73 7.16 8.54
CA LEU A 105 -0.85 5.75 8.18
C LEU A 105 -0.80 5.56 6.66
N VAL A 106 -1.31 6.54 5.91
CA VAL A 106 -1.20 6.59 4.44
C VAL A 106 0.27 6.59 4.02
N GLY A 107 1.09 7.50 4.58
CA GLY A 107 2.53 7.52 4.33
C GLY A 107 3.24 6.25 4.82
N THR A 108 2.85 5.75 5.99
CA THR A 108 3.40 4.52 6.58
C THR A 108 3.16 3.30 5.68
N SER A 109 1.93 3.10 5.20
CA SER A 109 1.56 1.98 4.33
C SER A 109 2.29 2.00 2.99
N LYS A 110 2.57 3.19 2.43
CA LYS A 110 3.36 3.35 1.21
C LYS A 110 4.80 2.86 1.43
N LEU A 111 5.43 3.23 2.54
CA LEU A 111 6.77 2.73 2.85
C LEU A 111 6.78 1.22 3.08
N LEU A 112 5.82 0.70 3.86
CA LEU A 112 5.69 -0.74 4.09
C LEU A 112 5.57 -1.51 2.76
N HIS A 113 4.74 -1.00 1.84
CA HIS A 113 4.59 -1.56 0.50
C HIS A 113 5.88 -1.50 -0.30
N PHE A 114 6.65 -0.40 -0.23
CA PHE A 114 7.93 -0.32 -0.96
C PHE A 114 8.98 -1.29 -0.41
N ILE A 115 8.99 -1.52 0.92
CA ILE A 115 9.90 -2.47 1.56
C ILE A 115 9.52 -3.92 1.26
N ASN A 116 8.22 -4.23 1.31
CA ASN A 116 7.71 -5.58 1.10
C ASN A 116 6.33 -5.53 0.40
N PRO A 117 6.32 -5.46 -0.95
CA PRO A 117 5.08 -5.36 -1.72
C PRO A 117 4.26 -6.67 -1.71
N GLU A 118 4.83 -7.79 -1.25
CA GLU A 118 4.16 -9.09 -1.21
C GLU A 118 3.23 -9.28 -0.01
N GLN A 119 3.34 -8.43 1.02
CA GLN A 119 2.54 -8.54 2.25
C GLN A 119 1.76 -7.28 2.61
N TYR A 120 2.12 -6.14 2.02
CA TYR A 120 1.56 -4.85 2.40
C TYR A 120 1.00 -4.17 1.17
N ALA A 121 -0.29 -3.90 1.15
CA ALA A 121 -0.90 -3.02 0.15
C ALA A 121 -0.87 -1.56 0.63
N ILE A 122 -0.89 -0.62 -0.30
CA ILE A 122 -0.96 0.81 0.02
C ILE A 122 -2.35 1.15 0.54
N TRP A 123 -2.40 1.85 1.66
CA TRP A 123 -3.61 2.42 2.21
C TRP A 123 -3.74 3.88 1.76
N ASP A 124 -4.79 4.19 1.02
CA ASP A 124 -5.05 5.54 0.51
C ASP A 124 -6.51 5.94 0.73
N SER A 125 -6.75 7.25 0.76
CA SER A 125 -8.09 7.83 0.80
C SER A 125 -9.02 7.31 -0.30
N ARG A 126 -8.50 7.09 -1.52
CA ARG A 126 -9.29 6.54 -2.63
C ARG A 126 -9.62 5.07 -2.44
N VAL A 127 -8.66 4.28 -1.96
CA VAL A 127 -8.86 2.87 -1.61
C VAL A 127 -9.95 2.74 -0.53
N PHE A 128 -9.90 3.58 0.50
CA PHE A 128 -10.94 3.64 1.51
C PHE A 128 -12.31 4.00 0.89
N GLN A 129 -12.36 5.06 0.07
CA GLN A 129 -13.61 5.49 -0.53
C GLN A 129 -14.25 4.40 -1.41
N PHE A 130 -13.43 3.68 -2.16
CA PHE A 130 -13.87 2.57 -2.99
C PHE A 130 -14.50 1.43 -2.16
N LEU A 131 -13.82 1.00 -1.09
CA LEU A 131 -14.25 -0.16 -0.29
C LEU A 131 -15.42 0.12 0.66
N TYR A 132 -15.52 1.35 1.16
CA TYR A 132 -16.49 1.71 2.21
C TYR A 132 -17.62 2.62 1.69
N HIS A 133 -17.54 3.13 0.46
CA HIS A 133 -18.49 4.09 -0.12
C HIS A 133 -18.77 5.31 0.79
N GLU A 134 -17.78 5.71 1.57
CA GLU A 134 -17.87 6.77 2.55
C GLU A 134 -16.73 7.78 2.39
N LYS A 135 -16.94 8.99 2.92
CA LYS A 135 -15.86 9.99 2.98
C LYS A 135 -14.73 9.49 3.89
N PRO A 136 -13.46 9.56 3.45
CA PRO A 136 -12.30 9.12 4.22
C PRO A 136 -11.95 10.10 5.34
N TYR A 137 -12.77 10.14 6.39
CA TYR A 137 -12.48 10.98 7.56
C TYR A 137 -11.15 10.56 8.19
N LYS A 138 -10.32 11.55 8.54
CA LYS A 138 -8.96 11.34 9.07
C LYS A 138 -8.95 10.35 10.24
N TYR A 139 -9.91 10.43 11.16
CA TYR A 139 -9.95 9.55 12.34
C TYR A 139 -10.20 8.06 12.00
N LYS A 140 -10.73 7.73 10.82
CA LYS A 140 -10.88 6.34 10.34
C LYS A 140 -9.64 5.92 9.56
N LEU A 141 -9.22 6.75 8.60
CA LEU A 141 -8.10 6.47 7.70
C LEU A 141 -6.79 6.26 8.46
N GLU A 142 -6.67 6.87 9.64
CA GLU A 142 -5.49 6.87 10.47
C GLU A 142 -5.51 5.77 11.55
N GLN A 143 -6.46 4.82 11.53
CA GLN A 143 -6.57 3.72 12.50
C GLN A 143 -5.79 2.48 12.02
N PRO A 144 -4.76 2.03 12.76
CA PRO A 144 -4.01 0.82 12.42
C PRO A 144 -4.85 -0.45 12.31
N ALA A 145 -5.83 -0.65 13.21
CA ALA A 145 -6.73 -1.80 13.14
C ALA A 145 -7.45 -1.92 11.79
N LEU A 146 -7.93 -0.79 11.26
CA LEU A 146 -8.62 -0.75 9.97
C LEU A 146 -7.68 -1.07 8.80
N TYR A 147 -6.42 -0.64 8.89
CA TYR A 147 -5.42 -1.01 7.90
C TYR A 147 -5.11 -2.52 7.92
N LEU A 148 -5.04 -3.14 9.10
CA LEU A 148 -4.87 -4.58 9.22
C LEU A 148 -6.09 -5.36 8.69
N GLU A 149 -7.32 -4.89 8.95
CA GLU A 149 -8.54 -5.44 8.33
C GLU A 149 -8.46 -5.37 6.80
N TYR A 150 -7.94 -4.26 6.25
CA TYR A 150 -7.75 -4.10 4.82
C TYR A 150 -6.72 -5.10 4.25
N LEU A 151 -5.59 -5.32 4.92
CA LEU A 151 -4.62 -6.34 4.48
C LEU A 151 -5.22 -7.75 4.52
N GLN A 152 -6.03 -8.06 5.53
CA GLN A 152 -6.75 -9.33 5.58
C GLN A 152 -7.77 -9.47 4.45
N LEU A 153 -8.49 -8.41 4.10
CA LEU A 153 -9.38 -8.39 2.94
C LEU A 153 -8.60 -8.68 1.65
N ILE A 154 -7.45 -8.04 1.45
CA ILE A 154 -6.59 -8.29 0.28
C ILE A 154 -6.24 -9.77 0.18
N GLN A 155 -5.81 -10.39 1.30
CA GLN A 155 -5.51 -11.83 1.31
C GLN A 155 -6.74 -12.66 0.96
N ASN A 156 -7.89 -12.37 1.55
CA ASN A 156 -9.12 -13.09 1.25
C ASN A 156 -9.49 -13.01 -0.23
N LEU A 157 -9.29 -11.85 -0.88
CA LEU A 157 -9.56 -11.66 -2.31
C LEU A 157 -8.56 -12.39 -3.20
N ILE A 158 -7.31 -12.56 -2.77
CA ILE A 158 -6.31 -13.35 -3.48
C ILE A 158 -6.69 -14.83 -3.50
N ASP A 159 -7.33 -15.32 -2.43
CA ASP A 159 -7.72 -16.73 -2.27
C ASP A 159 -9.02 -17.08 -3.03
N GLU A 160 -9.70 -16.11 -3.63
CA GLU A 160 -10.93 -16.33 -4.43
C GLU A 160 -10.63 -16.91 -5.81
N THR A 161 -11.52 -17.78 -6.31
CA THR A 161 -11.32 -18.52 -7.57
C THR A 161 -11.13 -17.64 -8.81
N ASN A 162 -11.71 -16.45 -8.84
CA ASN A 162 -11.65 -15.53 -9.98
C ASN A 162 -10.49 -14.53 -9.90
N PHE A 163 -9.67 -14.59 -8.86
CA PHE A 163 -8.54 -13.67 -8.67
C PHE A 163 -7.54 -13.73 -9.82
N ASP A 164 -7.20 -14.93 -10.31
CA ASP A 164 -6.22 -15.11 -11.38
C ASP A 164 -6.60 -14.36 -12.67
N ILE A 165 -7.90 -14.33 -12.99
CA ILE A 165 -8.42 -13.59 -14.15
C ILE A 165 -8.13 -12.10 -13.99
N PHE A 166 -8.43 -11.55 -12.82
CA PHE A 166 -8.13 -10.16 -12.50
C PHE A 166 -6.63 -9.87 -12.58
N PHE A 167 -5.82 -10.71 -11.94
CA PHE A 167 -4.38 -10.49 -11.84
C PHE A 167 -3.69 -10.53 -13.21
N GLN A 168 -4.08 -11.44 -14.10
CA GLN A 168 -3.59 -11.50 -15.48
C GLN A 168 -3.95 -10.26 -16.29
N LEU A 169 -5.16 -9.72 -16.12
CA LEU A 169 -5.58 -8.48 -16.79
C LEU A 169 -4.72 -7.29 -16.33
N MET A 170 -4.50 -7.17 -15.02
CA MET A 170 -3.71 -6.10 -14.43
C MET A 170 -2.25 -6.14 -14.90
N THR A 171 -1.59 -7.29 -14.77
CA THR A 171 -0.17 -7.46 -15.14
C THR A 171 0.09 -7.18 -16.63
N LYS A 172 -0.80 -7.64 -17.52
CA LYS A 172 -0.72 -7.35 -18.96
C LYS A 172 -0.83 -5.86 -19.28
N SER A 173 -1.56 -5.10 -18.46
CA SER A 173 -1.87 -3.69 -18.73
C SER A 173 -0.78 -2.71 -18.24
N ILE A 174 -0.07 -3.06 -17.17
CA ILE A 174 0.87 -2.16 -16.46
C ILE A 174 2.26 -2.15 -17.08
N GLY A 175 2.68 -3.26 -17.71
CA GLY A 175 3.94 -3.33 -18.45
C GLY A 175 5.20 -3.56 -17.58
N TYR A 176 5.04 -3.87 -16.31
CA TYR A 176 6.09 -4.36 -15.41
C TYR A 176 5.50 -5.31 -14.36
N GLN A 177 6.38 -6.08 -13.69
CA GLN A 177 5.96 -7.03 -12.66
C GLN A 177 5.43 -6.31 -11.42
N ILE A 178 4.30 -6.80 -10.89
CA ILE A 178 3.67 -6.30 -9.68
C ILE A 178 3.20 -7.46 -8.81
N SER A 179 3.12 -7.24 -7.50
CA SER A 179 2.54 -8.21 -6.57
C SER A 179 1.01 -8.26 -6.66
N PRO A 180 0.37 -9.35 -6.20
CA PRO A 180 -1.08 -9.42 -5.99
C PRO A 180 -1.64 -8.24 -5.17
N PHE A 181 -0.94 -7.87 -4.10
CA PHE A 181 -1.30 -6.74 -3.23
C PHE A 181 -1.30 -5.42 -3.99
N ARG A 182 -0.30 -5.16 -4.85
CA ARG A 182 -0.27 -3.97 -5.70
C ARG A 182 -1.38 -3.99 -6.74
N ALA A 183 -1.69 -5.13 -7.34
CA ALA A 183 -2.74 -5.23 -8.35
C ALA A 183 -4.11 -4.83 -7.76
N LEU A 184 -4.48 -5.42 -6.63
CA LEU A 184 -5.74 -5.13 -5.94
C LEU A 184 -5.82 -3.67 -5.50
N GLU A 185 -4.78 -3.18 -4.82
CA GLU A 185 -4.73 -1.80 -4.37
C GLU A 185 -4.87 -0.81 -5.52
N LEU A 186 -4.15 -1.02 -6.62
CA LEU A 186 -4.20 -0.11 -7.76
C LEU A 186 -5.58 -0.09 -8.43
N ALA A 187 -6.27 -1.24 -8.46
CA ALA A 187 -7.65 -1.31 -8.93
C ALA A 187 -8.61 -0.55 -8.02
N PHE A 188 -8.45 -0.64 -6.69
CA PHE A 188 -9.24 0.15 -5.74
C PHE A 188 -8.93 1.65 -5.83
N PHE A 189 -7.68 2.01 -6.06
CA PHE A 189 -7.26 3.41 -6.17
C PHE A 189 -7.79 4.11 -7.44
N ILE A 190 -7.93 3.35 -8.54
CA ILE A 190 -8.43 3.85 -9.84
C ILE A 190 -9.94 3.67 -9.97
N GLY A 191 -10.53 2.71 -9.27
CA GLY A 191 -11.97 2.53 -9.19
C GLY A 191 -12.63 3.76 -8.57
N GLU A 192 -13.62 4.31 -9.26
CA GLU A 192 -14.53 5.33 -8.74
C GLU A 192 -15.70 4.68 -7.97
#